data_AF-A0A1B8D839-F1
#
_entry.id   AF-A0A1B8D839-F1
#
_cell.length_a   1.000
_cell.length_b   1.000
_cell.length_c   1.000
_cell.angle_alpha   90.00
_cell.angle_beta   90.00
_cell.angle_gamma   90.00
#
_symmetry.space_group_name_H-M   'P 1'
#
loop_
_entity.id
_entity.type
_entity.pdbx_description
1 polymer ?
#
loop_
_entity_poly.entity_id
_entity_poly.type
_entity_poly.pdbx_seq_one_letter_code
_entity_poly.pdbx_strand_id
1 'polypeptide(L)'
;MLIPEIEVFLTLMKTIYSRISVVREETTNELKTDSLSKTIFHSLIRNQNLPEAEKSDKRLADQASVLLGGRTDTTASTLAYTTYHLLSNPRILKKLRDELISAIPDPQDMPPLNKLEALPFLTAIVQEGIRLHPGASIRQERVALDEDLLYEDRKTGMKWFDS
;
A
#
# COMPACT_ATOMS: atom_id res chain seq x y z
N MET A 1 24.10 -22.10 5.56
CA MET A 1 23.18 -22.15 4.41
C MET A 1 21.97 -21.31 4.79
N LEU A 2 21.83 -20.10 4.24
CA LEU A 2 20.69 -19.22 4.55
C LEU A 2 19.42 -19.83 3.92
N ILE A 3 18.29 -19.69 4.62
CA ILE A 3 16.98 -20.11 4.10
C ILE A 3 16.64 -19.19 2.91
N PRO A 4 16.20 -19.71 1.74
CA PRO A 4 16.01 -18.93 0.51
C PRO A 4 15.15 -17.67 0.69
N GLU A 5 14.16 -17.72 1.57
CA GLU A 5 13.27 -16.58 1.88
C GLU A 5 14.00 -15.41 2.56
N ILE A 6 14.99 -15.69 3.41
CA ILE A 6 15.79 -14.65 4.07
C ILE A 6 16.74 -13.98 3.07
N GLU A 7 17.23 -14.72 2.09
CA GLU A 7 18.11 -14.18 1.05
C GLU A 7 17.39 -13.14 0.18
N VAL A 8 16.14 -13.40 -0.19
CA VAL A 8 15.30 -12.43 -0.93
C VAL A 8 15.10 -11.17 -0.11
N PHE A 9 14.75 -11.30 1.18
CA PHE A 9 14.56 -10.16 2.06
C PHE A 9 15.85 -9.33 2.24
N LEU A 10 16.99 -9.97 2.48
CA LEU A 10 18.27 -9.27 2.62
C LEU A 10 18.69 -8.58 1.33
N THR A 11 18.42 -9.20 0.18
CA THR A 11 18.69 -8.61 -1.13
C THR A 11 17.81 -7.38 -1.37
N LEU A 12 16.53 -7.46 -1.02
CA LEU A 12 15.60 -6.33 -1.07
C LEU A 12 16.11 -5.18 -0.19
N MET A 13 16.47 -5.44 1.06
CA MET A 13 16.98 -4.41 1.97
C MET A 13 18.26 -3.77 1.44
N LYS A 14 19.23 -4.54 0.97
CA LYS A 14 20.45 -4.00 0.35
C LYS A 14 20.14 -3.12 -0.87
N THR A 15 19.19 -3.54 -1.69
CA THR A 15 18.76 -2.79 -2.88
C THR A 15 18.10 -1.47 -2.50
N ILE A 16 17.24 -1.47 -1.48
CA ILE A 16 16.59 -0.27 -0.96
C ILE A 16 17.64 0.74 -0.49
N TYR A 17 18.58 0.31 0.36
CA TYR A 17 19.64 1.19 0.86
C TYR A 17 20.47 1.77 -0.28
N SER A 18 20.92 0.93 -1.22
CA SER A 18 21.68 1.39 -2.39
C SER A 18 20.90 2.41 -3.22
N ARG A 19 19.60 2.19 -3.44
CA ARG A 19 18.78 3.12 -4.21
C ARG A 19 18.57 4.46 -3.50
N ILE A 20 18.41 4.47 -2.18
CA ILE A 20 18.28 5.70 -1.40
C ILE A 20 19.56 6.54 -1.48
N SER A 21 20.74 5.91 -1.39
CA SER A 21 22.02 6.60 -1.57
C SER A 21 22.12 7.26 -2.95
N VAL A 22 21.75 6.54 -4.02
CA VAL A 22 21.73 7.09 -5.39
C VAL A 22 20.77 8.27 -5.50
N VAL A 23 19.55 8.15 -4.97
CA VAL A 23 18.55 9.24 -4.99
C VAL A 23 19.05 10.47 -4.24
N ARG A 24 19.79 10.30 -3.14
CA ARG A 24 20.41 11.42 -2.43
C ARG A 24 21.46 12.11 -3.27
N GLU A 25 22.37 11.37 -3.90
CA GLU A 25 23.39 11.94 -4.78
C GLU A 25 22.76 12.68 -5.96
N GLU A 26 21.75 12.09 -6.60
CA GLU A 26 20.96 12.73 -7.67
C GLU A 26 20.31 14.03 -7.20
N THR A 27 19.80 14.03 -5.96
CA THR A 27 19.12 15.18 -5.37
C THR A 27 20.10 16.31 -5.03
N THR A 28 21.25 15.99 -4.43
CA THR A 28 22.29 16.95 -4.03
C THR A 28 22.98 17.59 -5.24
N ASN A 29 23.25 16.80 -6.28
CA ASN A 29 23.95 17.28 -7.48
C ASN A 29 23.02 17.96 -8.50
N GLU A 30 21.74 18.19 -8.15
CA GLU A 30 20.71 18.72 -9.04
C GLU A 30 20.68 18.02 -10.42
N LEU A 31 21.03 16.74 -10.46
CA LEU A 31 21.04 15.99 -11.71
C LEU A 31 19.61 15.99 -12.27
N LYS A 32 19.48 16.29 -13.56
CA LYS A 32 18.18 16.24 -14.26
C LYS A 32 17.74 14.77 -14.34
N THR A 33 17.07 14.30 -13.30
CA THR A 33 16.31 13.04 -13.36
C THR A 33 15.09 13.28 -14.21
N ASP A 34 14.89 12.41 -15.20
CA ASP A 34 13.68 12.35 -16.00
C ASP A 34 12.44 12.28 -15.09
N SER A 35 11.31 12.85 -15.52
CA SER A 35 10.12 12.94 -14.64
C SER A 35 9.65 11.56 -14.18
N LEU A 36 9.87 10.52 -14.99
CA LEU A 36 9.55 9.12 -14.68
C LEU A 36 10.47 8.50 -13.62
N SER A 37 11.67 9.04 -13.45
CA SER A 37 12.66 8.54 -12.48
C SER A 37 12.57 9.23 -11.11
N LYS A 38 11.80 10.32 -11.01
CA LYS A 38 11.56 11.03 -9.75
C LYS A 38 10.63 10.22 -8.84
N THR A 39 11.18 9.81 -7.71
CA THR A 39 10.45 9.14 -6.64
C THR A 39 10.05 10.12 -5.54
N ILE A 40 9.14 9.71 -4.66
CA ILE A 40 8.77 10.49 -3.46
C ILE A 40 9.98 10.84 -2.59
N PHE A 41 11.04 10.02 -2.61
CA PHE A 41 12.26 10.24 -1.81
C PHE A 41 13.03 11.48 -2.26
N HIS A 42 12.98 11.84 -3.55
CA HIS A 42 13.56 13.09 -4.03
C HIS A 42 12.86 14.29 -3.38
N SER A 43 11.52 14.23 -3.32
CA SER A 43 10.71 15.28 -2.70
C SER A 43 10.93 15.36 -1.19
N LEU A 44 11.06 14.21 -0.51
CA LEU A 44 11.34 14.14 0.93
C LEU A 44 12.70 14.75 1.29
N ILE A 45 13.73 14.44 0.51
CA ILE A 45 15.09 14.98 0.75
C ILE A 45 15.13 16.50 0.54
N ARG A 46 14.43 17.02 -0.49
CA ARG A 46 14.36 18.47 -0.78
C ARG A 46 13.47 19.26 0.19
N ASN A 47 12.62 18.57 0.95
CA ASN A 47 11.63 19.23 1.80
C ASN A 47 12.31 19.93 2.99
N GLN A 48 12.31 21.26 2.99
CA GLN A 48 12.89 22.07 4.07
C GLN A 48 12.11 21.99 5.39
N ASN A 49 10.83 21.62 5.35
CA ASN A 49 9.98 21.50 6.54
C ASN A 49 10.17 20.16 7.27
N LEU A 50 10.90 19.21 6.69
CA LEU A 50 11.17 17.92 7.32
C LEU A 50 12.43 18.04 8.21
N PRO A 51 12.42 17.56 9.47
CA PRO A 51 13.62 17.50 10.28
C PRO A 51 14.73 16.68 9.63
N GLU A 52 15.99 17.05 9.82
CA GLU A 52 17.14 16.33 9.22
C GLU A 52 17.22 14.86 9.67
N ALA A 53 16.79 14.56 10.90
CA ALA A 53 16.68 13.19 11.39
C ALA A 53 15.74 12.32 10.53
N GLU A 54 14.65 12.91 10.02
CA GLU A 54 13.69 12.23 9.14
C GLU A 54 14.22 12.03 7.72
N LYS A 55 15.26 12.78 7.34
CA LYS A 55 15.93 12.67 6.05
C LYS A 55 17.13 11.73 6.08
N SER A 56 17.44 11.09 7.21
CA SER A 56 18.57 10.13 7.27
C SER A 56 18.35 8.94 6.33
N ASP A 57 19.43 8.41 5.74
CA ASP A 57 19.33 7.27 4.81
C ASP A 57 18.63 6.06 5.43
N LYS A 58 18.94 5.79 6.71
CA LYS A 58 18.27 4.75 7.48
C LYS A 58 16.77 4.97 7.55
N ARG A 59 16.31 6.18 7.91
CA ARG A 59 14.89 6.49 8.05
C ARG A 59 14.14 6.40 6.72
N LEU A 60 14.76 6.89 5.64
CA LEU A 60 14.20 6.80 4.28
C LEU A 60 14.16 5.35 3.78
N ALA A 61 15.20 4.56 4.05
CA ALA A 61 15.21 3.13 3.76
C ALA A 61 14.11 2.38 4.53
N ASP A 62 13.95 2.66 5.82
CA ASP A 62 12.88 2.07 6.63
C ASP A 62 11.49 2.43 6.08
N GLN A 63 11.28 3.68 5.65
CA GLN A 63 10.04 4.09 4.98
C GLN A 63 9.83 3.36 3.64
N ALA A 64 10.88 3.21 2.84
CA ALA A 64 10.81 2.45 1.59
C ALA A 64 10.45 0.99 1.83
N SER A 65 11.03 0.36 2.86
CA SER A 65 10.72 -1.02 3.23
C SER A 65 9.26 -1.18 3.66
N VAL A 66 8.72 -0.25 4.44
CA VAL A 66 7.29 -0.26 4.83
C VAL A 66 6.40 -0.09 3.60
N LEU A 67 6.73 0.83 2.69
CA LEU A 67 5.94 1.08 1.48
C LEU A 67 5.94 -0.13 0.53
N LEU A 68 7.09 -0.78 0.35
CA LEU A 68 7.20 -1.95 -0.52
C LEU A 68 6.58 -3.19 0.11
N GLY A 69 6.81 -3.42 1.40
CA GLY A 69 6.24 -4.56 2.13
C GLY A 69 4.72 -4.46 2.28
N GLY A 70 4.19 -3.29 2.67
CA GLY A 70 2.76 -3.12 2.92
C GLY A 70 1.90 -3.14 1.66
N ARG A 71 2.42 -2.70 0.51
CA ARG A 71 1.63 -2.51 -0.72
C ARG A 71 1.49 -3.78 -1.57
N THR A 72 2.53 -4.61 -1.59
CA THR A 72 2.65 -5.69 -2.59
C THR A 72 1.69 -6.83 -2.26
N ASP A 73 1.82 -7.41 -1.07
CA ASP A 73 1.07 -8.62 -0.71
C ASP A 73 -0.43 -8.36 -0.55
N THR A 74 -0.79 -7.21 0.02
CA THR A 74 -2.17 -6.81 0.27
C THR A 74 -2.94 -6.63 -1.04
N THR A 75 -2.41 -5.81 -1.96
CA THR A 75 -3.05 -5.50 -3.25
C THR A 75 -3.07 -6.73 -4.15
N ALA A 76 -1.96 -7.48 -4.24
CA ALA A 76 -1.87 -8.67 -5.07
C ALA A 76 -2.88 -9.74 -4.63
N SER A 77 -3.00 -9.97 -3.31
CA SER A 77 -3.96 -10.91 -2.77
C SER A 77 -5.39 -10.50 -3.09
N THR A 78 -5.78 -9.26 -2.78
CA THR A 78 -7.15 -8.78 -3.07
C THR A 78 -7.48 -8.88 -4.55
N LEU A 79 -6.56 -8.55 -5.46
CA LEU A 79 -6.76 -8.69 -6.90
C LEU A 79 -6.90 -10.16 -7.33
N ALA A 80 -6.06 -11.06 -6.80
CA ALA A 80 -6.12 -12.49 -7.12
C ALA A 80 -7.48 -13.09 -6.72
N TYR A 81 -7.94 -12.82 -5.50
CA TYR A 81 -9.25 -13.32 -5.04
C TYR A 81 -10.42 -12.67 -5.77
N THR A 82 -10.37 -11.37 -6.03
CA THR A 82 -11.39 -10.68 -6.83
C THR A 82 -11.50 -11.31 -8.23
N THR A 83 -10.35 -11.59 -8.86
CA THR A 83 -10.30 -12.25 -10.18
C THR A 83 -10.86 -13.66 -10.12
N TYR A 84 -10.52 -14.44 -9.08
CA TYR A 84 -11.08 -15.77 -8.86
C TYR A 84 -12.61 -15.73 -8.76
N HIS A 85 -13.17 -14.81 -7.97
CA HIS A 85 -14.63 -14.67 -7.82
C HIS A 85 -15.32 -14.24 -9.12
N LEU A 86 -14.69 -13.37 -9.92
CA LEU A 86 -15.20 -12.97 -11.23
C LEU A 86 -15.23 -14.16 -12.19
N LEU A 87 -14.14 -14.92 -12.29
CA LEU A 87 -14.05 -16.09 -13.17
C LEU A 87 -15.03 -17.20 -12.75
N SER A 88 -15.27 -17.36 -11.44
CA SER A 88 -16.23 -18.31 -10.90
C SER A 88 -17.69 -17.91 -11.13
N ASN A 89 -17.97 -16.64 -11.45
CA ASN A 89 -19.31 -16.11 -11.67
C ASN A 89 -19.46 -15.46 -13.06
N PRO A 90 -19.67 -16.26 -14.13
CA PRO A 90 -19.71 -15.75 -15.51
C PRO A 90 -20.73 -14.64 -15.75
N ARG A 91 -21.85 -14.62 -15.00
CA ARG A 91 -22.87 -13.57 -15.07
C ARG A 91 -22.34 -12.21 -14.60
N ILE A 92 -21.60 -12.21 -13.49
CA ILE A 92 -20.99 -11.01 -12.91
C ILE A 92 -19.88 -10.50 -13.83
N LEU A 93 -19.02 -11.41 -14.31
CA LEU A 93 -17.96 -11.08 -15.26
C LEU A 93 -18.50 -10.48 -16.55
N LYS A 94 -19.59 -11.03 -17.10
CA LYS A 94 -20.23 -10.48 -18.29
C LYS A 94 -20.71 -9.05 -18.03
N LYS A 95 -21.44 -8.82 -16.94
CA LYS A 95 -21.94 -7.48 -16.57
C LYS A 95 -20.80 -6.46 -16.41
N LEU A 96 -19.69 -6.86 -15.79
CA LEU A 96 -18.50 -6.00 -15.66
C LEU A 96 -17.89 -5.67 -17.02
N ARG A 97 -17.75 -6.66 -17.91
CA ARG A 97 -17.24 -6.44 -19.27
C ARG A 97 -18.15 -5.52 -20.07
N ASP A 98 -19.46 -5.69 -19.98
CA ASP A 98 -20.43 -4.84 -20.68
C ASP A 98 -20.30 -3.37 -20.23
N GLU A 99 -20.13 -3.11 -18.93
CA GLU A 99 -19.87 -1.77 -18.40
C GLU A 99 -18.53 -1.19 -18.90
N LEU A 100 -17.46 -2.00 -18.86
CA LEU A 100 -16.12 -1.57 -19.29
C LEU A 100 -16.04 -1.30 -20.79
N ILE A 101 -16.66 -2.12 -21.64
CA ILE A 101 -16.69 -1.91 -23.10
C ILE A 101 -17.44 -0.62 -23.45
N SER A 102 -18.52 -0.32 -22.71
CA SER A 102 -19.25 0.94 -22.87
C SER A 102 -18.40 2.15 -22.46
N ALA A 103 -17.63 2.02 -21.38
CA ALA A 103 -16.79 3.10 -20.85
C ALA A 103 -15.45 3.27 -21.58
N ILE A 104 -14.95 2.22 -22.23
CA ILE A 104 -13.65 2.16 -22.92
C ILE A 104 -13.89 1.63 -24.35
N PRO A 105 -14.37 2.50 -25.27
CA PRO A 105 -14.69 2.08 -26.64
C PRO A 105 -13.44 1.65 -27.44
N ASP A 106 -12.30 2.28 -27.17
CA ASP A 106 -11.00 1.93 -27.73
C ASP A 106 -10.04 1.54 -26.58
N PRO A 107 -9.58 0.28 -26.53
CA PRO A 107 -8.58 -0.16 -25.55
C PRO A 107 -7.24 0.60 -25.60
N GLN A 108 -6.93 1.27 -26.71
CA GLN A 108 -5.73 2.10 -26.85
C GLN A 108 -5.92 3.52 -26.30
N ASP A 109 -7.16 3.95 -26.07
CA ASP A 109 -7.50 5.25 -25.51
C ASP A 109 -8.18 5.08 -24.14
N MET A 110 -7.34 4.83 -23.12
CA MET A 110 -7.82 4.63 -21.76
C MET A 110 -8.35 5.92 -21.14
N PRO A 111 -9.59 5.92 -20.60
CA PRO A 111 -10.11 7.05 -19.86
C PRO A 111 -9.24 7.38 -18.64
N PRO A 112 -9.24 8.65 -18.18
CA PRO A 112 -8.57 9.02 -16.95
C PRO A 112 -9.19 8.29 -15.74
N LEU A 113 -8.37 8.06 -14.71
CA LEU A 113 -8.74 7.25 -13.53
C LEU A 113 -10.06 7.68 -12.88
N ASN A 114 -10.31 8.99 -12.77
CA ASN A 114 -11.54 9.52 -12.19
C ASN A 114 -12.81 9.09 -12.93
N LYS A 115 -12.74 8.86 -14.25
CA LYS A 115 -13.87 8.32 -15.02
C LYS A 115 -14.08 6.83 -14.74
N LEU A 116 -13.00 6.07 -14.56
CA LEU A 116 -13.08 4.65 -14.23
C LEU A 116 -13.61 4.43 -12.81
N GLU A 117 -13.19 5.24 -11.84
CA GLU A 117 -13.69 5.20 -10.46
C GLU A 117 -15.17 5.57 -10.35
N ALA A 118 -15.70 6.34 -11.31
CA ALA A 118 -17.10 6.69 -11.38
C ALA A 118 -18.00 5.54 -11.91
N LEU A 119 -17.41 4.45 -12.44
CA LEU A 119 -18.18 3.32 -12.94
C LEU A 119 -18.78 2.53 -11.77
N PRO A 120 -20.12 2.47 -11.66
CA PRO A 120 -20.77 1.96 -10.45
C PRO A 120 -20.51 0.48 -10.24
N PHE A 121 -20.50 -0.35 -11.29
CA PHE A 121 -20.31 -1.78 -11.13
C PHE A 121 -18.84 -2.15 -10.92
N LEU A 122 -17.89 -1.54 -11.63
CA LEU A 122 -16.46 -1.67 -11.35
C LEU A 122 -16.14 -1.32 -9.90
N THR A 123 -16.62 -0.17 -9.43
CA THR A 123 -16.40 0.27 -8.05
C THR A 123 -17.05 -0.68 -7.04
N ALA A 124 -18.25 -1.19 -7.31
CA ALA A 124 -18.87 -2.21 -6.48
C ALA A 124 -18.05 -3.51 -6.41
N ILE A 125 -17.46 -3.96 -7.53
CA ILE A 125 -16.60 -5.15 -7.57
C ILE A 125 -15.32 -4.94 -6.74
N VAL A 126 -14.68 -3.77 -6.86
CA VAL A 126 -13.48 -3.44 -6.06
C VAL A 126 -13.82 -3.42 -4.57
N GLN A 127 -14.92 -2.77 -4.19
CA GLN A 127 -15.38 -2.72 -2.79
C GLN A 127 -15.70 -4.12 -2.26
N GLU A 128 -16.36 -4.96 -3.06
CA GLU A 128 -16.69 -6.34 -2.67
C GLU A 128 -15.44 -7.21 -2.56
N GLY A 129 -14.46 -7.03 -3.44
CA GLY A 129 -13.16 -7.67 -3.35
C GLY A 129 -12.44 -7.35 -2.03
N ILE A 130 -12.42 -6.08 -1.64
CA ILE A 130 -11.86 -5.62 -0.36
C ILE A 130 -12.66 -6.14 0.83
N ARG A 131 -14.00 -6.22 0.72
CA ARG A 131 -14.88 -6.74 1.78
C ARG A 131 -14.61 -8.23 2.04
N LEU A 132 -14.43 -9.02 0.98
CA LEU A 132 -14.18 -10.47 1.08
C LEU A 132 -12.73 -10.78 1.47
N HIS A 133 -11.78 -10.02 0.93
CA HIS A 133 -10.35 -10.21 1.15
C HIS A 133 -9.69 -8.89 1.55
N PRO A 134 -9.89 -8.45 2.80
CA PRO A 134 -9.17 -7.31 3.33
C PRO A 134 -7.69 -7.69 3.41
N GLY A 135 -6.80 -6.89 2.79
CA GLY A 135 -5.36 -7.16 2.77
C GLY A 135 -4.72 -7.30 4.16
N ALA A 136 -5.38 -6.82 5.20
CA ALA A 136 -5.07 -7.13 6.59
C ALA A 136 -6.35 -7.54 7.34
N SER A 137 -6.36 -8.77 7.89
CA SER A 137 -7.47 -9.29 8.69
C SER A 137 -7.48 -8.75 10.12
N ILE A 138 -6.36 -8.19 10.58
CA ILE A 138 -6.21 -7.60 11.91
C ILE A 138 -6.00 -6.09 11.82
N ARG A 139 -6.51 -5.36 12.81
CA ARG A 139 -6.18 -3.94 12.97
C ARG A 139 -4.85 -3.81 13.70
N GLN A 140 -4.15 -2.70 13.47
CA GLN A 140 -3.01 -2.34 14.30
C GLN A 140 -3.49 -2.09 15.73
N GLU A 141 -2.75 -2.63 16.69
CA GLU A 141 -2.97 -2.38 18.10
C GLU A 141 -2.82 -0.88 18.39
N ARG A 142 -3.73 -0.35 19.20
CA ARG A 142 -3.66 1.01 19.71
C ARG A 142 -3.19 0.92 21.15
N VAL A 143 -2.15 1.69 21.48
CA VAL A 143 -1.66 1.85 22.84
C VAL A 143 -2.17 3.19 23.35
N ALA A 144 -2.89 3.19 24.46
CA ALA A 144 -3.26 4.41 25.18
C ALA A 144 -2.03 4.89 25.94
N LEU A 145 -1.45 6.02 25.51
CA LEU A 145 -0.21 6.55 26.11
C LEU A 145 -0.48 7.44 27.31
N ASP A 146 -1.65 8.09 27.36
CA ASP A 146 -1.98 9.14 28.31
C ASP A 146 -3.14 8.75 29.26
N GLU A 147 -3.72 7.56 29.08
CA GLU A 147 -4.86 7.10 29.87
C GLU A 147 -4.78 5.60 30.18
N ASP A 148 -5.16 5.23 31.40
CA ASP A 148 -5.32 3.82 31.78
C ASP A 148 -6.60 3.27 31.15
N LEU A 149 -6.49 2.14 30.45
CA LEU A 149 -7.66 1.46 29.90
C LEU A 149 -8.41 0.74 31.03
N LEU A 150 -9.53 1.33 31.45
CA LEU A 150 -10.46 0.76 32.41
C LEU A 150 -11.42 -0.22 31.72
N TYR A 151 -11.23 -1.52 31.98
CA TYR A 151 -12.15 -2.55 31.53
C TYR A 151 -13.11 -2.93 32.65
N GLU A 152 -14.39 -2.58 32.50
CA GLU A 152 -15.46 -2.99 33.42
C GLU A 152 -16.24 -4.18 32.85
N ASP A 153 -16.23 -5.31 33.55
CA ASP A 153 -17.08 -6.45 33.22
C ASP A 153 -18.53 -6.15 33.61
N ARG A 154 -19.40 -6.02 32.60
CA ARG A 154 -20.82 -5.70 32.79
C ARG A 154 -21.60 -6.73 33.61
N LYS A 155 -21.11 -7.96 33.77
CA LYS A 155 -21.80 -9.03 34.53
C LYS A 155 -21.38 -9.07 36.00
N THR A 156 -20.12 -8.77 36.29
CA THR A 156 -19.54 -8.90 37.64
C THR A 156 -19.26 -7.57 38.30
N GLY A 157 -19.24 -6.46 37.54
CA GLY A 157 -18.84 -5.13 37.99
C GLY A 157 -17.35 -5.01 38.30
N MET A 158 -16.55 -6.04 38.01
CA MET A 158 -15.11 -6.02 38.25
C MET A 158 -14.41 -5.11 37.24
N LYS A 159 -13.47 -4.30 37.75
CA LYS A 159 -12.67 -3.36 36.98
C LYS A 159 -11.23 -3.85 36.89
N TRP A 160 -10.69 -3.87 35.68
CA TRP A 160 -9.30 -4.24 35.39
C TRP A 160 -8.58 -3.04 34.80
N PHE A 161 -7.32 -2.88 35.18
CA PHE A 161 -6.43 -1.83 34.72
C PHE A 161 -5.34 -2.48 33.87
N ASP A 162 -5.11 -1.96 32.67
CA ASP A 162 -3.95 -2.29 31.86
C ASP A 162 -2.94 -1.15 32.06
N SER A 163 -1.86 -1.41 32.82
CA SER A 163 -0.82 -0.45 33.22
C SER A 163 0.47 -0.65 32.46
#